data_AF-A0A1S9PKZ2-F1
#
_entry.id   AF-A0A1S9PKZ2-F1
#
_cell.length_a   1.000
_cell.length_b   1.000
_cell.length_c   1.000
_cell.angle_alpha   90.00
_cell.angle_beta   90.00
_cell.angle_gamma   90.00
#
_symmetry.space_group_name_H-M   'P 1'
#
loop_
_entity.id
_entity.type
_entity.pdbx_description
1 polymer ?
#
loop_
_entity_poly.entity_id
_entity_poly.type
_entity_poly.pdbx_seq_one_letter_code
_entity_poly.pdbx_strand_id
1 'polypeptide(L)'
;MATLYKMLVNEANPRLTDRTNAALSKLSGKIYHINNTSIIFHPPGSYYQLGIAEFVYRNNNRVKGLYTVYIKNNTVYVSLSSLDMVNVIDAPYKLFFDELRKIVTGEIPEMQMA
;
A
#
# COMPACT_ATOMS: atom_id res chain seq x y z
N MET A 1 -25.08 23.09 -7.70
CA MET A 1 -23.76 22.50 -7.36
C MET A 1 -23.53 22.64 -5.85
N ALA A 2 -24.19 21.82 -5.04
CA ALA A 2 -23.86 20.43 -4.66
C ALA A 2 -22.97 20.40 -3.41
N THR A 3 -23.62 20.47 -2.25
CA THR A 3 -23.13 20.26 -0.88
C THR A 3 -22.18 19.07 -0.75
N LEU A 4 -22.34 18.06 -1.61
CA LEU A 4 -21.43 16.92 -1.78
C LEU A 4 -19.98 17.33 -2.09
N TYR A 5 -19.75 18.32 -2.96
CA TYR A 5 -18.39 18.80 -3.26
C TYR A 5 -17.73 19.45 -2.03
N LYS A 6 -18.48 20.25 -1.25
CA LYS A 6 -17.99 20.83 0.00
C LYS A 6 -17.77 19.77 1.09
N MET A 7 -18.60 18.72 1.13
CA MET A 7 -18.41 17.58 2.03
C MET A 7 -17.16 16.78 1.66
N LEU A 8 -16.94 16.47 0.38
CA LEU A 8 -15.76 15.77 -0.11
C LEU A 8 -14.45 16.55 0.12
N VAL A 9 -14.48 17.88 -0.01
CA VAL A 9 -13.32 18.74 0.22
C VAL A 9 -13.03 18.94 1.73
N ASN A 10 -14.06 18.93 2.59
CA ASN A 10 -13.89 19.05 4.05
C ASN A 10 -13.67 17.70 4.76
N GLU A 11 -13.98 16.56 4.14
CA GLU A 11 -13.78 15.22 4.72
C GLU A 11 -12.31 14.76 4.69
N ALA A 12 -11.51 15.23 3.73
CA ALA A 12 -10.07 15.03 3.78
C ALA A 12 -9.43 16.08 4.70
N ASN A 13 -9.48 15.83 6.02
CA ASN A 13 -8.81 16.65 7.01
C ASN A 13 -7.34 16.87 6.58
N PRO A 14 -6.84 18.13 6.47
CA PRO A 14 -5.50 18.41 5.96
C PRO A 14 -4.39 17.61 6.65
N ARG A 15 -4.52 17.37 7.97
CA ARG A 15 -3.58 16.52 8.73
C ARG A 15 -3.62 15.04 8.30
N LEU A 16 -4.76 14.55 7.85
CA LEU A 16 -4.95 13.21 7.30
C LEU A 16 -4.36 13.09 5.89
N THR A 17 -4.53 14.13 5.07
CA THR A 17 -3.89 14.26 3.77
C THR A 17 -2.37 14.30 3.90
N ASP A 18 -1.84 15.06 4.87
CA ASP A 18 -0.39 15.14 5.16
C ASP A 18 0.19 13.81 5.62
N ARG A 19 -0.51 13.07 6.51
CA ARG A 19 -0.05 11.75 6.97
C ARG A 19 -0.09 10.70 5.86
N THR A 20 -1.10 10.75 4.99
CA THR A 20 -1.21 9.87 3.83
C THR A 20 -0.12 10.18 2.80
N ASN A 21 0.09 11.46 2.50
CA ASN A 21 1.16 11.93 1.62
C ASN A 21 2.56 11.61 2.18
N ALA A 22 2.76 11.72 3.49
CA ALA A 22 4.01 11.34 4.14
C ALA A 22 4.26 9.83 4.08
N ALA A 23 3.22 9.00 4.27
CA ALA A 23 3.33 7.54 4.13
C ALA A 23 3.61 7.12 2.68
N LEU A 24 2.90 7.74 1.72
CA LEU A 24 3.15 7.58 0.28
C LEU A 24 4.58 7.97 -0.10
N SER A 25 5.03 9.17 0.31
CA SER A 25 6.39 9.65 0.06
C SER A 25 7.46 8.72 0.64
N LYS A 26 7.23 8.18 1.85
CA LYS A 26 8.15 7.20 2.46
C LYS A 26 8.21 5.89 1.67
N LEU A 27 7.07 5.41 1.18
CA LEU A 27 6.96 4.18 0.37
C LEU A 27 7.57 4.36 -1.02
N SER A 28 7.18 5.42 -1.73
CA SER A 28 7.41 5.55 -3.17
C SER A 28 8.76 6.14 -3.58
N GLY A 29 9.65 6.37 -2.60
CA GLY A 29 10.96 6.98 -2.81
C GLY A 29 12.14 6.06 -2.50
N LYS A 30 11.88 4.76 -2.24
CA LYS A 30 12.91 3.81 -1.79
C LYS A 30 12.75 2.46 -2.46
N ILE A 31 13.88 1.75 -2.58
CA ILE A 31 13.91 0.33 -2.92
C ILE A 31 14.06 -0.43 -1.61
N TYR A 32 13.15 -1.37 -1.37
CA TYR A 32 13.18 -2.23 -0.19
C TYR A 32 13.74 -3.58 -0.57
N HIS A 33 14.71 -4.07 0.19
CA HIS A 33 15.30 -5.39 -0.02
C HIS A 33 14.83 -6.33 1.08
N ILE A 34 14.11 -7.38 0.70
CA ILE A 34 13.69 -8.46 1.60
C ILE A 34 14.20 -9.77 0.99
N ASN A 35 15.20 -10.39 1.63
CA ASN A 35 15.90 -11.58 1.15
C ASN A 35 16.36 -11.45 -0.32
N ASN A 36 15.72 -12.21 -1.21
CA ASN A 36 16.07 -12.33 -2.62
C ASN A 36 15.17 -11.48 -3.52
N THR A 37 14.37 -10.58 -2.93
CA THR A 37 13.36 -9.78 -3.60
C THR A 37 13.62 -8.31 -3.34
N SER A 38 13.71 -7.53 -4.42
CA SER A 38 13.68 -6.06 -4.37
C SER A 38 12.26 -5.58 -4.63
N ILE A 39 11.78 -4.65 -3.82
CA ILE A 39 10.41 -4.14 -3.87
C ILE A 39 10.47 -2.64 -4.12
N ILE A 40 9.78 -2.19 -5.17
CA ILE A 40 9.74 -0.80 -5.60
C ILE A 40 8.29 -0.36 -5.58
N PHE A 41 7.97 0.65 -4.77
CA PHE A 41 6.66 1.27 -4.79
C PHE A 41 6.73 2.49 -5.70
N HIS A 42 5.96 2.50 -6.77
CA HIS A 42 5.83 3.65 -7.65
C HIS A 42 4.77 4.60 -7.12
N PRO A 43 5.01 5.92 -7.15
CA PRO A 43 4.02 6.88 -6.68
C PRO A 43 2.74 6.79 -7.53
N PRO A 44 1.55 6.95 -6.93
CA PRO A 44 0.30 6.99 -7.68
C PRO A 44 0.32 8.19 -8.64
N GLY A 45 -0.04 7.95 -9.91
CA GLY A 45 -0.11 9.01 -10.94
C GLY A 45 -1.35 9.91 -10.82
N SER A 46 -2.26 9.66 -9.88
CA SER A 46 -3.51 10.42 -9.71
C SER A 46 -3.95 10.51 -8.24
N TYR A 47 -4.92 11.39 -7.97
CA TYR A 47 -5.52 11.65 -6.65
C TYR A 47 -6.17 10.42 -5.99
N TYR A 48 -6.38 9.32 -6.71
CA TYR A 48 -7.03 8.12 -6.19
C TYR A 48 -6.12 7.21 -5.35
N GLN A 49 -4.92 7.65 -4.99
CA GLN A 49 -4.01 7.00 -4.01
C GLN A 49 -3.63 5.53 -4.33
N LEU A 50 -3.92 5.05 -5.55
CA LEU A 50 -3.57 3.72 -6.04
C LEU A 50 -2.22 3.77 -6.76
N GLY A 51 -1.19 3.17 -6.15
CA GLY A 51 0.15 3.04 -6.73
C GLY A 51 0.45 1.62 -7.19
N ILE A 52 1.57 1.45 -7.90
CA ILE A 52 2.06 0.13 -8.36
C ILE A 52 3.20 -0.31 -7.46
N ALA A 53 3.14 -1.53 -6.94
CA ALA A 53 4.26 -2.20 -6.28
C ALA A 53 4.90 -3.19 -7.26
N GLU A 54 6.19 -3.05 -7.56
CA GLU A 54 6.97 -3.96 -8.39
C GLU A 54 7.90 -4.81 -7.51
N PHE A 55 7.84 -6.12 -7.68
CA PHE A 55 8.65 -7.12 -7.00
C PHE A 55 9.61 -7.74 -8.00
N VAL A 56 10.92 -7.58 -7.77
CA VAL A 56 11.99 -8.08 -8.64
C VAL A 56 12.75 -9.17 -7.91
N TYR A 57 12.64 -10.40 -8.39
CA TYR A 57 13.32 -11.58 -7.85
C TYR A 57 14.74 -11.72 -8.42
N ARG A 58 15.63 -12.47 -7.75
CA ARG A 58 17.04 -12.70 -8.17
C ARG A 58 17.20 -13.24 -9.60
N ASN A 59 16.23 -13.97 -10.13
CA ASN A 59 16.24 -14.46 -11.52
C ASN A 59 15.70 -13.43 -12.53
N ASN A 60 15.56 -12.17 -12.11
CA ASN A 60 14.98 -11.07 -12.88
C ASN A 60 13.50 -11.28 -13.25
N ASN A 61 12.81 -12.25 -12.64
CA ASN A 61 11.36 -12.33 -12.73
C ASN A 61 10.75 -11.13 -12.01
N ARG A 62 9.70 -10.56 -12.61
CA ARG A 62 9.00 -9.40 -12.07
C ARG A 62 7.54 -9.73 -11.85
N VAL A 63 7.03 -9.36 -10.69
CA VAL A 63 5.61 -9.44 -10.35
C VAL A 63 5.14 -8.04 -9.95
N LYS A 64 3.93 -7.68 -10.34
CA LYS A 64 3.33 -6.38 -10.02
C LYS A 64 2.08 -6.56 -9.18
N GLY A 65 1.89 -5.66 -8.24
CA GLY A 65 0.67 -5.51 -7.46
C GLY A 65 0.23 -4.05 -7.40
N LEU A 66 -0.95 -3.84 -6.85
CA LEU A 66 -1.51 -2.52 -6.59
C LEU A 66 -1.42 -2.25 -5.10
N TYR A 67 -1.04 -1.04 -4.70
CA TYR A 67 -1.11 -0.64 -3.29
C TYR A 67 -1.92 0.62 -3.12
N THR A 68 -2.56 0.78 -1.97
CA THR A 68 -3.30 1.98 -1.58
C THR A 68 -2.98 2.33 -0.15
N VAL A 69 -2.87 3.62 0.13
CA VAL A 69 -2.74 4.14 1.49
C VAL A 69 -4.02 4.88 1.83
N TYR A 70 -4.67 4.54 2.93
CA TYR A 70 -5.93 5.16 3.34
C TYR A 70 -6.01 5.31 4.86
N ILE A 71 -7.01 6.02 5.35
CA ILE A 71 -7.21 6.24 6.79
C ILE A 71 -8.54 5.65 7.23
N LYS A 72 -8.49 4.82 8.28
CA LYS A 72 -9.65 4.24 8.93
C LYS A 72 -9.48 4.38 10.44
N ASN A 73 -10.49 4.91 11.13
CA ASN A 73 -10.47 5.13 12.59
C ASN A 73 -9.20 5.88 13.07
N ASN A 74 -8.86 6.99 12.39
CA ASN A 74 -7.68 7.82 12.69
C ASN A 74 -6.31 7.09 12.61
N THR A 75 -6.28 5.92 11.98
CA THR A 75 -5.08 5.11 11.74
C THR A 75 -4.82 5.03 10.24
N VAL A 76 -3.55 5.18 9.83
CA VAL A 76 -3.13 5.02 8.44
C VAL A 76 -2.95 3.53 8.15
N TYR A 77 -3.62 3.05 7.11
CA TYR A 77 -3.53 1.69 6.60
C TYR A 77 -2.80 1.70 5.25
N VAL A 78 -2.18 0.57 4.94
CA VAL A 78 -1.66 0.25 3.61
C VAL A 78 -2.29 -1.06 3.21
N SER A 79 -2.96 -1.05 2.05
CA SER A 79 -3.43 -2.25 1.39
C SER A 79 -2.53 -2.57 0.20
N LEU A 80 -2.24 -3.85 0.00
CA LEU A 80 -1.57 -4.41 -1.16
C LEU A 80 -2.47 -5.48 -1.76
N SER A 81 -2.74 -5.38 -3.06
CA SER A 81 -3.59 -6.30 -3.80
C SER A 81 -2.88 -6.82 -5.05
N SER A 82 -3.33 -7.98 -5.55
CA SER A 82 -2.97 -8.44 -6.89
C SER A 82 -3.53 -7.52 -7.98
N LEU A 83 -3.12 -7.72 -9.23
CA LEU A 83 -3.69 -7.02 -10.38
C LEU A 83 -5.19 -7.34 -10.59
N ASP A 84 -5.64 -8.50 -10.14
CA ASP A 84 -7.05 -8.92 -10.13
C ASP A 84 -7.83 -8.41 -8.89
N MET A 85 -7.25 -7.44 -8.16
CA MET A 85 -7.83 -6.82 -6.96
C MET A 85 -8.05 -7.76 -5.76
N VAL A 86 -7.41 -8.94 -5.75
CA VAL A 86 -7.41 -9.81 -4.57
C VAL A 86 -6.51 -9.18 -3.52
N ASN A 87 -7.08 -8.89 -2.34
CA ASN A 87 -6.35 -8.24 -1.25
C ASN A 87 -5.37 -9.23 -0.61
N VAL A 88 -4.10 -8.84 -0.54
CA VAL A 88 -2.98 -9.67 -0.04
C VAL A 88 -2.54 -9.20 1.34
N ILE A 89 -2.53 -7.88 1.58
CA ILE A 89 -2.24 -7.28 2.88
C ILE A 89 -3.21 -6.12 3.07
N ASP A 90 -3.86 -6.03 4.23
CA ASP A 90 -4.57 -4.82 4.65
C ASP A 90 -4.28 -4.57 6.13
N ALA A 91 -3.29 -3.71 6.39
CA ALA A 91 -2.75 -3.55 7.73
C ALA A 91 -2.43 -2.08 8.05
N PRO A 92 -2.41 -1.70 9.34
CA PRO A 92 -1.86 -0.42 9.75
C PRO A 92 -0.45 -0.23 9.20
N TYR A 93 -0.10 0.98 8.74
CA TYR A 93 1.20 1.30 8.14
C TYR A 93 2.39 0.83 9.00
N LYS A 94 2.26 0.92 10.33
CA LYS A 94 3.29 0.48 11.29
C LYS A 94 3.57 -1.04 11.26
N LEU A 95 2.62 -1.86 10.80
CA LEU A 95 2.73 -3.33 10.71
C LEU A 95 2.94 -3.81 9.28
N PHE A 96 2.69 -2.96 8.27
CA PHE A 96 2.68 -3.34 6.87
C PHE A 96 3.97 -4.05 6.41
N PHE A 97 5.15 -3.55 6.81
CA PHE A 97 6.42 -4.16 6.40
C PHE A 97 6.67 -5.52 7.05
N ASP A 98 6.14 -5.75 8.25
CA ASP A 98 6.25 -7.06 8.90
C ASP A 98 5.38 -8.09 8.18
N GLU A 99 4.15 -7.71 7.80
CA GLU A 99 3.27 -8.56 6.97
C GLU A 99 3.86 -8.81 5.58
N LEU A 100 4.42 -7.78 4.95
CA LEU A 100 5.09 -7.90 3.66
C LEU A 100 6.29 -8.86 3.73
N ARG A 101 7.07 -8.78 4.83
CA ARG A 101 8.19 -9.70 5.05
C ARG A 101 7.70 -11.14 5.15
N LYS A 102 6.65 -11.42 5.93
CA LYS A 102 6.09 -12.77 6.07
C LYS A 102 5.73 -13.38 4.71
N ILE A 103 5.03 -12.62 3.88
CA ILE A 103 4.59 -13.08 2.55
C ILE A 103 5.79 -13.33 1.62
N VAL A 104 6.74 -12.40 1.57
CA VAL A 104 7.90 -12.50 0.67
C VAL A 104 8.87 -13.61 1.10
N THR A 105 8.92 -13.93 2.38
CA THR A 105 9.79 -14.99 2.93
C THR A 105 9.12 -16.37 3.00
N GLY A 106 7.80 -16.44 2.74
CA GLY A 106 7.03 -17.68 2.85
C GLY A 106 6.63 -18.04 4.29
N GLU A 107 6.84 -17.14 5.26
CA GLU A 107 6.32 -17.24 6.63
C GLU A 107 4.82 -16.85 6.68
N ILE A 108 4.01 -17.33 5.73
CA ILE A 108 2.57 -17.08 5.74
C ILE A 108 1.96 -17.99 6.81
N PRO A 109 1.30 -17.46 7.87
CA PRO A 109 0.37 -18.28 8.62
C PRO A 109 -0.77 -18.64 7.67
N GLU A 110 -1.02 -19.93 7.48
CA GLU A 110 -2.15 -20.46 6.71
C GLU A 110 -3.42 -19.65 7.05
N MET A 111 -3.77 -18.66 6.22
CA MET A 111 -5.07 -18.01 6.33
C MET A 111 -6.06 -19.02 5.80
N GLN A 112 -6.72 -19.67 6.75
CA GLN A 112 -7.89 -20.52 6.57
C GLN A 112 -8.81 -19.91 5.52
N MET A 113 -8.92 -20.58 4.38
CA MET A 113 -10.08 -20.43 3.52
C MET A 113 -11.29 -20.91 4.33
N ALA A 114 -12.15 -19.98 4.74
CA ALA A 114 -13.47 -20.25 5.29
C ALA A 114 -14.51 -19.50 4.46
#